data_AF-A0A522U5N0-F1
#
_entry.id   AF-A0A522U5N0-F1
#
_cell.length_a   1.000
_cell.length_b   1.000
_cell.length_c   1.000
_cell.angle_alpha   90.00
_cell.angle_beta   90.00
_cell.angle_gamma   90.00
#
_symmetry.space_group_name_H-M   'P 1'
#
loop_
_entity.id
_entity.type
_entity.pdbx_description
1 polymer ?
#
loop_
_entity_poly.entity_id
_entity_poly.type
_entity_poly.pdbx_seq_one_letter_code
_entity_poly.pdbx_strand_id
1 'polypeptide(L)'
;MSRKFLLMSIIILLAVGGFFAYRLIRQSKSNAPTSQPFSEQQRTTEAEKIKKEFEDRVKQAAETDSDLDGLSNEEEKKLGTSPDSADTDSDGILDFDEIKTRKTNPLKADTDGDGKTDGYEVRRGMNPLKK
;
A
#
# COMPACT_ATOMS: atom_id res chain seq x y z
N MET A 1 -36.55 6.81 67.64
CA MET A 1 -35.27 6.75 66.88
C MET A 1 -34.25 7.68 67.55
N SER A 2 -33.01 7.23 67.72
CA SER A 2 -32.02 8.02 68.49
C SER A 2 -31.61 9.28 67.72
N ARG A 3 -31.51 10.43 68.40
CA ARG A 3 -31.06 11.70 67.80
C ARG A 3 -29.66 11.59 67.15
N LYS A 4 -28.88 10.58 67.57
CA LYS A 4 -27.57 10.24 66.98
C LYS A 4 -27.69 9.64 65.57
N PHE A 5 -28.74 8.86 65.28
CA PHE A 5 -29.00 8.35 63.93
C PHE A 5 -29.47 9.46 62.98
N LEU A 6 -30.23 10.43 63.48
CA LEU A 6 -30.66 11.61 62.70
C LEU A 6 -29.47 12.49 62.29
N LEU A 7 -28.53 12.72 63.21
CA LEU A 7 -27.32 13.52 62.91
C LEU A 7 -26.39 12.81 61.91
N MET A 8 -26.22 11.49 62.03
CA MET A 8 -25.38 10.72 61.10
C MET A 8 -25.96 10.66 59.69
N SER A 9 -27.29 10.55 59.53
CA SER A 9 -27.91 10.54 58.19
C SER A 9 -27.78 11.88 57.47
N ILE A 10 -27.81 13.00 58.19
CA ILE A 10 -27.59 14.34 57.63
C ILE A 10 -26.14 14.50 57.12
N ILE A 11 -25.15 14.02 57.88
CA ILE A 11 -23.74 14.09 57.47
C ILE A 11 -23.50 13.26 56.20
N ILE A 12 -24.10 12.07 56.11
CA ILE A 12 -24.00 11.21 54.92
C ILE A 12 -24.65 11.89 53.71
N LEU A 13 -25.82 12.52 53.87
CA LEU A 13 -26.49 13.26 52.79
C LEU A 13 -25.65 14.44 52.28
N LEU A 14 -25.02 15.19 53.19
CA LEU A 14 -24.13 16.29 52.81
C LEU A 14 -22.87 15.80 52.07
N ALA A 15 -22.28 14.69 52.51
CA ALA A 15 -21.10 14.11 51.86
C ALA A 15 -21.42 13.56 50.45
N VAL A 16 -22.54 12.85 50.29
CA VAL A 16 -22.97 12.29 48.99
C VAL A 16 -23.39 13.40 48.04
N GLY A 17 -24.16 14.39 48.53
CA GLY A 17 -24.56 15.55 47.74
C GLY A 17 -23.37 16.39 47.29
N GLY A 18 -22.40 16.61 48.18
CA GLY A 18 -21.15 17.31 47.86
C GLY A 18 -20.31 16.56 46.82
N PHE A 19 -20.19 15.24 46.92
CA PHE A 19 -19.48 14.42 45.93
C PHE A 19 -20.15 14.45 44.54
N PHE A 20 -21.48 14.43 44.50
CA PHE A 20 -22.23 14.48 43.24
C PHE A 20 -22.15 15.86 42.59
N ALA A 21 -22.29 16.94 43.37
CA ALA A 21 -22.10 18.31 42.90
C ALA A 21 -20.65 18.54 42.42
N TYR A 22 -19.66 18.02 43.14
CA TYR A 22 -18.25 18.06 42.74
C TYR A 22 -18.00 17.33 41.41
N ARG A 23 -18.63 16.16 41.22
CA ARG A 23 -18.56 15.40 39.96
C ARG A 23 -19.18 16.16 38.79
N LEU A 24 -20.29 16.87 39.01
CA LEU A 24 -20.97 17.66 37.98
C LEU A 24 -20.18 18.91 37.58
N ILE A 25 -19.59 19.63 38.54
CA ILE A 25 -18.80 20.85 38.27
C ILE A 25 -17.50 20.52 37.53
N ARG A 26 -16.91 19.33 37.72
CA ARG A 26 -15.77 18.89 36.90
C ARG A 26 -16.13 18.62 35.45
N GLN A 27 -17.35 18.14 35.15
CA GLN A 27 -17.72 17.79 33.78
C GLN A 27 -17.97 19.01 32.87
N SER A 28 -18.24 20.19 33.43
CA SER A 28 -18.59 21.38 32.62
C SER A 28 -17.40 22.22 32.14
N LYS A 29 -16.16 21.90 32.53
CA LYS A 29 -14.96 22.72 32.23
C LYS A 29 -14.16 22.32 30.99
N SER A 30 -14.68 21.52 30.08
CA SER A 30 -13.96 21.21 28.82
C SER A 30 -14.86 21.00 27.62
N ASN A 31 -15.70 21.99 27.27
CA ASN A 31 -16.33 22.07 25.96
C ASN A 31 -15.99 23.41 25.29
N ALA A 32 -14.70 23.67 25.12
CA ALA A 32 -14.24 24.52 24.03
C ALA A 32 -13.99 23.61 22.83
N PRO A 33 -14.34 24.00 21.59
CA PRO A 33 -13.92 23.28 20.39
C PRO A 33 -12.42 23.48 20.24
N THR A 34 -11.67 22.67 20.98
CA THR A 34 -10.25 22.47 20.76
C THR A 34 -10.17 21.57 19.55
N SER A 35 -9.59 22.06 18.44
CA SER A 35 -9.13 21.22 17.35
C SER A 35 -8.18 20.17 17.93
N GLN A 36 -8.71 18.98 18.20
CA GLN A 36 -7.94 17.91 18.83
C GLN A 36 -6.91 17.41 17.81
N PRO A 37 -5.62 17.27 18.18
CA PRO A 37 -4.70 16.49 17.38
C PRO A 37 -5.18 15.04 17.37
N PHE A 38 -5.42 14.50 16.17
CA PHE A 38 -5.76 13.10 15.94
C PHE A 38 -4.74 12.19 16.66
N SER A 39 -5.26 11.32 17.52
CA SER A 39 -4.49 10.55 18.50
C SER A 39 -3.39 9.71 17.87
N GLU A 40 -2.24 9.63 18.52
CA GLU A 40 -1.02 8.96 18.03
C GLU A 40 -1.23 7.44 17.84
N GLN A 41 -2.16 6.82 18.58
CA GLN A 41 -2.55 5.41 18.42
C GLN A 41 -3.33 5.12 17.13
N GLN A 42 -3.97 6.12 16.53
CA GLN A 42 -4.62 5.96 15.23
C GLN A 42 -3.62 6.07 14.06
N ARG A 43 -2.47 6.71 14.26
CA ARG A 43 -1.43 6.83 13.21
C ARG A 43 -0.64 5.54 13.02
N THR A 44 -0.42 4.77 14.09
CA THR A 44 0.37 3.53 14.01
C THR A 44 -0.41 2.40 13.34
N THR A 45 -1.71 2.27 13.63
CA THR A 45 -2.56 1.21 13.09
C THR A 45 -2.89 1.38 11.60
N GLU A 46 -3.07 2.61 11.14
CA GLU A 46 -3.32 2.90 9.73
C GLU A 46 -2.06 2.75 8.87
N ALA A 47 -0.91 3.21 9.37
CA ALA A 47 0.38 2.99 8.72
C ALA A 47 0.77 1.50 8.64
N GLU A 48 0.54 0.74 9.72
CA GLU A 48 0.77 -0.71 9.73
C GLU A 48 -0.18 -1.45 8.78
N LYS A 49 -1.44 -1.01 8.69
CA LYS A 49 -2.41 -1.56 7.73
C LYS A 49 -1.99 -1.32 6.29
N ILE A 50 -1.57 -0.09 5.96
CA ILE A 50 -1.09 0.27 4.62
C ILE A 50 0.18 -0.52 4.28
N LYS A 51 1.11 -0.65 5.23
CA LYS A 51 2.33 -1.45 5.04
C LYS A 51 2.01 -2.91 4.72
N LYS A 52 1.10 -3.51 5.49
CA LYS A 52 0.66 -4.89 5.28
C LYS A 52 -0.03 -5.08 3.92
N GLU A 53 -0.93 -4.18 3.56
CA GLU A 53 -1.61 -4.23 2.26
C GLU A 53 -0.63 -4.08 1.09
N PHE A 54 0.40 -3.24 1.24
CA PHE A 54 1.47 -3.13 0.25
C PHE A 54 2.31 -4.41 0.15
N GLU A 55 2.70 -5.00 1.28
CA GLU A 55 3.44 -6.26 1.33
C GLU A 55 2.66 -7.41 0.68
N ASP A 56 1.37 -7.53 0.97
CA ASP A 56 0.49 -8.55 0.39
C ASP A 56 0.39 -8.38 -1.14
N ARG A 57 0.30 -7.14 -1.63
CA ARG A 57 0.24 -6.83 -3.07
C ARG A 57 1.57 -7.08 -3.79
N VAL A 58 2.70 -6.73 -3.18
CA VAL A 58 4.03 -7.01 -3.75
C VAL A 58 4.28 -8.51 -3.80
N LYS A 59 3.90 -9.23 -2.75
CA LYS A 59 3.99 -10.69 -2.72
C LYS A 59 3.11 -11.34 -3.78
N GLN A 60 1.87 -10.86 -3.93
CA GLN A 60 0.98 -11.34 -4.97
C GLN A 60 1.55 -11.09 -6.37
N ALA A 61 2.09 -9.89 -6.62
CA ALA A 61 2.74 -9.57 -7.89
C ALA A 61 3.89 -10.54 -8.19
N ALA A 62 4.81 -10.76 -7.24
CA ALA A 62 5.94 -11.69 -7.41
C ALA A 62 5.52 -13.16 -7.61
N GLU A 63 4.35 -13.57 -7.09
CA GLU A 63 3.79 -14.90 -7.34
C GLU A 63 3.20 -15.04 -8.75
N THR A 64 2.77 -13.93 -9.37
CA THR A 64 2.10 -13.92 -10.68
C THR A 64 2.95 -13.44 -11.85
N ASP A 65 3.99 -12.66 -11.56
CA ASP A 65 4.91 -11.98 -12.48
C ASP A 65 6.28 -12.06 -11.80
N SER A 66 7.08 -13.05 -12.20
CA SER A 66 8.26 -13.48 -11.44
C SER A 66 9.49 -12.62 -11.70
N ASP A 67 9.59 -11.98 -12.87
CA ASP A 67 10.68 -11.08 -13.23
C ASP A 67 10.30 -9.58 -13.19
N LEU A 68 9.02 -9.28 -12.96
CA LEU A 68 8.46 -7.94 -12.78
C LEU A 68 8.59 -7.05 -14.01
N ASP A 69 8.54 -7.64 -15.20
CA ASP A 69 8.57 -6.92 -16.48
C ASP A 69 7.19 -6.34 -16.87
N GLY A 70 6.12 -6.82 -16.24
CA GLY A 70 4.73 -6.43 -16.48
C GLY A 70 3.90 -7.43 -17.29
N LEU A 71 4.44 -8.58 -17.65
CA LEU A 71 3.72 -9.76 -18.12
C LEU A 71 3.56 -10.75 -16.98
N SER A 72 2.40 -11.41 -16.90
CA SER A 72 2.25 -12.51 -15.96
C SER A 72 2.94 -13.78 -16.48
N ASN A 73 3.40 -14.64 -15.58
CA ASN A 73 4.00 -15.94 -15.90
C ASN A 73 3.12 -16.79 -16.85
N GLU A 74 1.79 -16.65 -16.75
CA GLU A 74 0.85 -17.31 -17.65
C GLU A 74 0.80 -16.69 -19.05
N GLU A 75 0.93 -15.37 -19.16
CA GLU A 75 1.01 -14.67 -20.44
C GLU A 75 2.31 -15.00 -21.14
N GLU A 76 3.43 -14.95 -20.43
CA GLU A 76 4.75 -15.28 -20.96
C GLU A 76 4.82 -16.70 -21.48
N LYS A 77 4.29 -17.65 -20.72
CA LYS A 77 4.16 -19.05 -21.17
C LYS A 77 3.35 -19.19 -22.47
N LYS A 78 2.35 -18.33 -22.70
CA LYS A 78 1.56 -18.33 -23.95
C LYS A 78 2.32 -17.67 -25.10
N LEU A 79 3.15 -16.67 -24.80
CA LEU A 79 3.96 -15.92 -25.75
C LEU A 79 5.27 -16.64 -26.11
N GLY A 80 5.71 -17.57 -25.27
CA GLY A 80 6.97 -18.31 -25.40
C GLY A 80 8.17 -17.59 -24.78
N THR A 81 7.95 -16.49 -24.06
CA THR A 81 8.97 -15.77 -23.28
C THR A 81 9.26 -16.48 -21.96
N SER A 82 10.31 -16.05 -21.27
CA SER A 82 10.84 -16.69 -20.07
C SER A 82 10.34 -16.01 -18.80
N PRO A 83 9.52 -16.69 -17.95
CA PRO A 83 8.97 -16.09 -16.73
C PRO A 83 9.96 -15.59 -15.67
N ASP A 84 11.21 -16.02 -15.79
CA ASP A 84 12.29 -15.64 -14.89
C ASP A 84 13.25 -14.61 -15.54
N SER A 85 12.92 -14.07 -16.72
CA SER A 85 13.80 -13.18 -17.50
C SER A 85 13.03 -12.11 -18.22
N ALA A 86 13.08 -10.89 -17.66
CA ALA A 86 12.34 -9.73 -18.15
C ALA A 86 12.71 -9.29 -19.59
N ASP A 87 13.81 -9.81 -20.12
CA ASP A 87 14.34 -9.62 -21.49
C ASP A 87 14.77 -11.01 -21.98
N THR A 88 13.89 -11.70 -22.69
CA THR A 88 14.06 -13.13 -23.03
C THR A 88 15.18 -13.35 -24.03
N ASP A 89 15.37 -12.46 -24.99
CA ASP A 89 16.39 -12.58 -26.04
C ASP A 89 17.67 -11.77 -25.77
N SER A 90 17.70 -11.05 -24.64
CA SER A 90 18.85 -10.34 -24.08
C SER A 90 19.38 -9.22 -24.98
N ASP A 91 18.48 -8.50 -25.64
CA ASP A 91 18.83 -7.42 -26.56
C ASP A 91 18.80 -6.02 -25.92
N GLY A 92 18.27 -5.95 -24.69
CA GLY A 92 18.14 -4.75 -23.88
C GLY A 92 16.75 -4.11 -23.90
N ILE A 93 15.73 -4.76 -24.46
CA ILE A 93 14.32 -4.37 -24.36
C ILE A 93 13.57 -5.41 -23.52
N LEU A 94 12.63 -4.94 -22.69
CA LEU A 94 11.79 -5.87 -21.91
C LEU A 94 10.75 -6.54 -22.80
N ASP A 95 10.44 -7.81 -22.54
CA ASP A 95 9.46 -8.58 -23.32
C ASP A 95 8.11 -7.85 -23.38
N PHE A 96 7.66 -7.29 -22.25
CA PHE A 96 6.49 -6.43 -22.19
C PHE A 96 6.57 -5.24 -23.18
N ASP A 97 7.69 -4.51 -23.23
CA ASP A 97 7.83 -3.31 -24.08
C ASP A 97 7.90 -3.70 -25.56
N GLU A 98 8.55 -4.81 -25.88
CA GLU A 98 8.57 -5.38 -27.23
C GLU A 98 7.16 -5.71 -27.72
N ILE A 99 6.40 -6.45 -26.92
CA ILE A 99 5.06 -6.90 -27.30
C ILE A 99 4.06 -5.73 -27.32
N LYS A 100 4.06 -4.87 -26.30
CA LYS A 100 3.02 -3.85 -26.12
C LYS A 100 3.33 -2.57 -26.87
N THR A 101 4.59 -2.14 -26.93
CA THR A 101 4.98 -0.84 -27.48
C THR A 101 5.65 -0.95 -28.85
N ARG A 102 6.74 -1.73 -28.97
CA ARG A 102 7.62 -1.70 -30.15
C ARG A 102 7.14 -2.60 -31.29
N LYS A 103 6.36 -3.64 -30.97
CA LYS A 103 5.90 -4.67 -31.90
C LYS A 103 7.05 -5.46 -32.54
N THR A 104 8.17 -5.58 -31.82
CA THR A 104 9.28 -6.49 -32.11
C THR A 104 8.97 -7.89 -31.60
N ASN A 105 9.85 -8.84 -31.88
CA ASN A 105 9.71 -10.22 -31.46
C ASN A 105 10.62 -10.50 -30.26
N PRO A 106 10.06 -10.72 -29.04
CA PRO A 106 10.85 -10.90 -27.81
C PRO A 106 11.65 -12.20 -27.71
N LEU A 107 11.64 -12.99 -28.78
CA LEU A 107 12.41 -14.23 -28.91
C LEU A 107 13.55 -14.09 -29.91
N LYS A 108 13.81 -12.86 -30.39
CA LYS A 108 14.80 -12.56 -31.42
C LYS A 108 15.37 -11.17 -31.19
N ALA A 109 16.61 -11.17 -30.72
CA ALA A 109 17.35 -9.93 -30.51
C ALA A 109 17.46 -9.03 -31.75
N ASP A 110 17.24 -9.54 -32.97
CA ASP A 110 17.16 -8.79 -34.23
C ASP A 110 15.90 -9.24 -34.98
N THR A 111 14.83 -8.44 -34.89
CA THR A 111 13.51 -8.82 -35.41
C THR A 111 13.47 -8.83 -36.94
N ASP A 112 14.09 -7.85 -37.59
CA ASP A 112 14.05 -7.69 -39.04
C ASP A 112 15.19 -8.39 -39.79
N GLY A 113 16.19 -8.89 -39.06
CA GLY A 113 17.30 -9.67 -39.57
C GLY A 113 18.29 -8.83 -40.38
N ASP A 114 18.53 -7.57 -40.01
CA ASP A 114 19.51 -6.69 -40.66
C ASP A 114 20.93 -6.74 -40.04
N GLY A 115 21.08 -7.44 -38.92
CA GLY A 115 22.32 -7.60 -38.16
C GLY A 115 22.52 -6.59 -37.03
N LYS A 116 21.55 -5.75 -36.73
CA LYS A 116 21.51 -4.89 -35.52
C LYS A 116 20.42 -5.40 -34.60
N THR A 117 20.67 -5.31 -33.29
CA THR A 117 19.63 -5.72 -32.33
C THR A 117 18.53 -4.68 -32.21
N ASP A 118 17.31 -5.08 -31.88
CA ASP A 118 16.18 -4.15 -31.75
C ASP A 118 16.50 -3.10 -30.67
N GLY A 119 17.08 -3.53 -29.54
CA GLY A 119 17.58 -2.67 -28.47
C GLY A 119 18.70 -1.72 -28.91
N TYR A 120 19.55 -2.12 -29.86
CA TYR A 120 20.52 -1.21 -30.47
C TYR A 120 19.82 -0.14 -31.31
N GLU A 121 18.84 -0.55 -32.12
CA GLU A 121 18.12 0.34 -33.02
C GLU A 121 17.27 1.36 -32.28
N VAL A 122 16.51 0.92 -31.28
CA VAL A 122 15.72 1.78 -30.40
C VAL A 122 16.59 2.84 -29.73
N ARG A 123 17.75 2.45 -29.19
CA ARG A 123 18.69 3.39 -28.56
C ARG A 123 19.28 4.41 -29.54
N ARG A 124 19.31 4.09 -30.83
CA ARG A 124 19.79 4.97 -31.90
C ARG A 124 18.67 5.74 -32.61
N GLY A 125 17.41 5.52 -32.24
CA GLY A 125 16.25 6.11 -32.92
C GLY A 125 16.03 5.54 -34.33
N MET A 126 16.50 4.33 -34.59
CA MET A 126 16.22 3.57 -35.82
C MET A 126 14.93 2.75 -35.68
N ASN A 127 14.52 2.08 -36.75
CA ASN A 127 13.28 1.31 -36.78
C ASN A 127 13.60 -0.20 -36.78
N PRO A 128 13.33 -0.92 -35.68
CA PRO A 128 13.65 -2.35 -35.54
C PRO A 128 12.80 -3.30 -36.38
N LEU A 129 11.86 -2.75 -37.17
CA LEU A 129 11.01 -3.51 -38.08
C LEU A 129 11.38 -3.26 -39.54
N LYS A 130 12.52 -2.61 -39.81
CA LYS A 130 12.89 -2.16 -41.14
C LYS A 130 14.40 -2.23 -41.42
N LYS A 131 14.73 -3.28 -42.16
CA LYS A 131 15.98 -3.55 -42.85
C LYS A 131 16.43 -2.48 -43.87
#